data_AF-A0A2S9G2H4-F1
#
_entry.id   AF-A0A2S9G2H4-F1
#
_cell.length_a   1.000
_cell.length_b   1.000
_cell.length_c   1.000
_cell.angle_alpha   90.00
_cell.angle_beta   90.00
_cell.angle_gamma   90.00
#
_symmetry.space_group_name_H-M   'P 1'
#
loop_
_entity.id
_entity.type
_entity.pdbx_description
1 polymer ?
#
loop_
_entity_poly.entity_id
_entity_poly.type
_entity_poly.pdbx_seq_one_letter_code
_entity_poly.pdbx_strand_id
1 'polypeptide(L)'
;LVTNASAGLDGLDATPDKTTTTVAMDFGRISLDDDLVLYLFGTPGQRRFWFMWDDLVRGAIGAIILVDVRRLEDSFAAVDFFEAR
;
A
#
# COMPACT_ATOMS: atom_id res chain seq x y z
N LEU A 1 -3.30 -18.47 -0.04
CA LEU A 1 -2.67 -19.22 -1.16
C LEU A 1 -1.54 -18.33 -1.66
N VAL A 2 -0.27 -18.72 -1.48
CA VAL A 2 0.92 -17.89 -1.75
C VAL A 2 1.66 -18.48 -2.94
N THR A 3 1.90 -17.69 -3.99
CA THR A 3 2.60 -18.12 -5.21
C THR A 3 4.03 -17.55 -5.28
N ASN A 4 4.96 -18.40 -5.70
CA ASN A 4 6.41 -18.20 -5.87
C ASN A 4 6.78 -17.13 -6.93
N ALA A 5 6.43 -15.86 -6.73
CA ALA A 5 6.74 -14.79 -7.69
C ALA A 5 7.98 -13.94 -7.33
N SER A 6 8.70 -14.26 -6.25
CA SER A 6 9.65 -13.34 -5.60
C SER A 6 11.14 -13.61 -5.88
N ALA A 7 11.50 -14.51 -6.80
CA ALA A 7 12.91 -14.83 -7.04
C ALA A 7 13.57 -13.79 -7.96
N GLY A 8 14.40 -12.90 -7.39
CA GLY A 8 15.48 -12.22 -8.12
C GLY A 8 15.31 -10.73 -8.44
N LEU A 9 14.35 -10.01 -7.84
CA LEU A 9 14.11 -8.58 -8.13
C LEU A 9 14.41 -7.60 -6.98
N ASP A 10 14.70 -8.10 -5.77
CA ASP A 10 14.81 -7.25 -4.58
C ASP A 10 16.28 -7.08 -4.12
N GLY A 11 16.72 -5.84 -3.93
CA GLY A 11 17.89 -5.50 -3.13
C GLY A 11 17.59 -5.80 -1.66
N LEU A 12 18.18 -6.87 -1.13
CA LEU A 12 17.92 -7.41 0.21
C LEU A 12 18.77 -6.76 1.31
N ASP A 13 19.47 -5.68 0.99
CA ASP A 13 20.46 -5.00 1.82
C ASP A 13 19.88 -4.41 3.13
N ALA A 14 18.55 -4.23 3.22
CA ALA A 14 17.87 -3.79 4.43
C ALA A 14 17.17 -4.91 5.24
N THR A 15 17.01 -6.12 4.69
CA THR A 15 16.28 -7.23 5.34
C THR A 15 16.77 -8.61 4.84
N PRO A 16 17.93 -9.09 5.30
CA PRO A 16 18.58 -10.29 4.74
C PRO A 16 17.83 -11.61 5.01
N ASP A 17 16.93 -11.68 6.00
CA ASP A 17 16.28 -12.93 6.42
C ASP A 17 14.78 -13.05 6.08
N LYS A 18 14.19 -12.09 5.35
CA LYS A 18 12.75 -12.13 5.04
C LYS A 18 12.46 -12.96 3.78
N THR A 19 12.42 -14.28 3.94
CA THR A 19 12.06 -15.27 2.90
C THR A 19 10.56 -15.37 2.62
N THR A 20 9.71 -14.77 3.45
CA THR A 20 8.25 -14.68 3.25
C THR A 20 7.82 -13.23 3.43
N THR A 21 7.07 -12.68 2.47
CA THR A 21 6.41 -11.40 2.69
C THR A 21 4.95 -11.65 2.99
N THR A 22 4.57 -11.42 4.23
CA THR A 22 3.18 -11.27 4.64
C THR A 22 2.56 -10.17 3.79
N VAL A 23 1.58 -10.50 2.96
CA VAL A 23 0.67 -9.51 2.38
C VAL A 23 -0.24 -9.05 3.51
N ALA A 24 0.23 -8.09 4.30
CA ALA A 24 -0.57 -7.46 5.33
C ALA A 24 -1.20 -6.22 4.70
N MET A 25 -2.51 -6.27 4.47
CA MET A 25 -3.31 -5.07 4.34
C MET A 25 -3.70 -4.67 5.76
N ASP A 26 -3.32 -3.46 6.17
CA ASP A 26 -3.77 -2.93 7.44
C ASP A 26 -5.23 -2.46 7.28
N PHE A 27 -6.08 -2.73 8.27
CA PHE A 27 -7.48 -2.32 8.26
C PHE A 27 -7.84 -1.64 9.57
N GLY A 28 -8.44 -0.45 9.45
CA GLY A 28 -8.96 0.33 10.55
C GLY A 28 -10.42 0.71 10.32
N ARG A 29 -11.17 0.83 11.41
CA ARG A 29 -12.55 1.34 11.41
C ARG A 29 -12.71 2.28 12.60
N ILE A 30 -13.24 3.46 12.35
CA ILE A 30 -13.62 4.41 13.40
C ILE A 30 -15.02 4.96 13.12
N SER A 31 -15.91 4.90 14.11
CA SER A 31 -17.18 5.62 14.05
C SER A 31 -16.93 7.08 14.42
N LEU A 32 -17.34 8.00 13.55
CA LEU A 32 -17.21 9.44 13.77
C LEU A 32 -18.51 10.05 14.33
N ASP A 33 -19.65 9.40 14.04
CA ASP A 33 -20.98 9.75 14.53
C ASP A 33 -21.87 8.48 14.51
N ASP A 34 -23.11 8.56 14.97
CA ASP A 34 -24.06 7.43 15.05
C ASP A 34 -24.28 6.74 13.69
N ASP A 35 -24.31 7.53 12.61
CA ASP A 35 -24.52 7.06 11.24
C ASP A 35 -23.28 7.21 10.32
N LEU A 36 -22.11 7.57 10.88
CA LEU A 36 -20.89 7.82 10.10
C LEU A 36 -19.74 6.94 10.56
N VAL A 37 -19.28 6.07 9.65
CA VAL A 37 -18.15 5.16 9.86
C VAL A 37 -17.08 5.43 8.81
N LEU A 38 -15.85 5.67 9.27
CA LEU A 38 -14.67 5.74 8.42
C LEU A 38 -13.96 4.38 8.43
N TYR A 39 -13.75 3.84 7.23
CA TYR A 39 -12.91 2.67 6.99
C TYR A 39 -11.58 3.13 6.42
N LEU A 40 -10.47 2.66 6.98
CA LEU A 40 -9.12 2.97 6.54
C LEU A 40 -8.41 1.68 6.14
N PHE A 41 -7.85 1.65 4.94
CA PHE A 41 -7.10 0.51 4.43
C PHE A 41 -5.67 0.96 4.13
N GLY A 42 -4.69 0.27 4.70
CA GLY A 42 -3.27 0.48 4.46
C GLY A 42 -2.72 -0.60 3.54
N THR A 43 -1.95 -0.20 2.53
CA THR A 43 -1.31 -1.10 1.56
C THR A 43 0.20 -0.88 1.53
N PRO A 44 1.01 -1.93 1.32
CA PRO A 44 2.44 -1.76 1.12
C PRO A 44 2.75 -0.88 -0.11
N GLY A 45 3.66 0.09 0.05
CA GLY A 45 4.08 0.99 -1.04
C GLY A 45 5.00 0.37 -2.12
N GLN A 46 5.37 -0.90 -1.98
CA GLN A 46 6.30 -1.54 -2.93
C GLN A 46 5.61 -1.87 -4.26
N ARG A 47 6.32 -1.67 -5.39
CA ARG A 47 5.81 -1.85 -6.77
C ARG A 47 5.03 -3.14 -7.01
N ARG A 48 5.49 -4.25 -6.42
CA ARG A 48 4.86 -5.57 -6.59
C ARG A 48 3.47 -5.71 -5.95
N PHE A 49 3.05 -4.75 -5.12
CA PHE A 49 1.73 -4.73 -4.47
C PHE A 49 0.76 -3.71 -5.09
N TRP A 50 1.16 -3.03 -6.17
CA TRP A 50 0.29 -2.06 -6.86
C TRP A 50 -1.00 -2.68 -7.40
N PHE A 51 -1.03 -3.98 -7.66
CA PHE A 51 -2.26 -4.69 -8.03
C PHE A 51 -3.38 -4.54 -6.97
N MET A 52 -3.04 -4.27 -5.71
CA MET A 52 -4.03 -4.05 -4.63
C MET A 52 -4.62 -2.64 -4.66
N TRP A 53 -3.95 -1.68 -5.30
CA TRP A 53 -4.39 -0.28 -5.31
C TRP A 53 -5.70 -0.12 -6.10
N ASP A 54 -5.83 -0.82 -7.23
CA ASP A 54 -7.05 -0.82 -8.05
C ASP A 54 -8.30 -1.31 -7.31
N ASP A 55 -8.12 -2.24 -6.36
CA ASP A 55 -9.22 -2.75 -5.53
C ASP A 55 -9.51 -1.82 -4.35
N LEU A 56 -8.47 -1.24 -3.74
CA LEU A 56 -8.60 -0.34 -2.59
C LEU A 56 -9.26 1.00 -2.92
N VAL A 57 -9.05 1.52 -4.13
CA VAL A 57 -9.65 2.78 -4.56
C VAL A 57 -11.15 2.65 -4.80
N ARG A 58 -11.66 1.44 -5.06
CA ARG A 58 -13.09 1.24 -5.38
C ARG A 58 -13.96 1.56 -4.17
N GLY A 59 -14.70 2.67 -4.27
CA GLY A 59 -15.58 3.14 -3.20
C GLY A 59 -14.86 3.92 -2.10
N ALA A 60 -13.55 4.15 -2.23
CA ALA A 60 -12.82 5.06 -1.35
C ALA A 60 -13.21 6.52 -1.65
N ILE A 61 -13.36 7.31 -0.59
CA ILE A 61 -13.65 8.75 -0.71
C ILE A 61 -12.39 9.60 -0.92
N GLY A 62 -11.21 8.99 -0.75
CA GLY A 62 -9.92 9.64 -0.88
C GLY A 62 -8.77 8.71 -0.49
N ALA A 63 -7.54 9.18 -0.67
CA ALA A 63 -6.32 8.47 -0.32
C ALA A 63 -5.42 9.33 0.56
N ILE A 64 -4.65 8.68 1.44
CA ILE A 64 -3.60 9.31 2.24
C ILE A 64 -2.27 8.68 1.81
N ILE A 65 -1.33 9.50 1.36
CA ILE A 65 0.00 9.06 0.93
C ILE A 65 1.02 9.56 1.96
N LEU A 66 1.71 8.62 2.61
CA LEU A 66 2.81 8.93 3.52
C LEU A 66 4.14 8.88 2.74
N VAL A 67 4.90 9.97 2.80
CA VAL A 67 6.12 10.15 2.00
C VAL A 67 7.32 10.40 2.90
N ASP A 68 8.41 9.67 2.68
CA ASP A 68 9.71 9.99 3.27
C ASP A 68 10.36 11.15 2.50
N VAL A 69 10.45 12.31 3.15
CA VAL A 69 11.00 13.54 2.54
C VAL A 69 12.47 13.43 2.12
N ARG A 70 13.19 12.39 2.55
CA ARG A 70 14.58 12.11 2.13
C ARG A 70 14.64 11.40 0.79
N ARG A 71 13.54 10.77 0.36
CA ARG A 71 13.42 9.95 -0.84
C ARG A 71 12.10 10.23 -1.56
N LEU A 72 11.87 11.50 -1.90
CA LEU A 72 10.63 11.95 -2.54
C LEU A 72 10.34 11.21 -3.86
N GLU A 73 11.37 10.85 -4.63
CA GLU A 73 11.22 10.12 -5.89
C GLU A 73 10.49 8.77 -5.74
N ASP A 74 10.56 8.13 -4.57
CA ASP A 74 9.89 6.86 -4.32
C ASP A 74 8.35 7.03 -4.22
N SER A 75 7.85 8.24 -3.96
CA SER A 75 6.40 8.48 -3.84
C SER A 75 5.71 8.87 -5.15
N PHE A 76 6.45 9.31 -6.17
CA PHE A 76 5.87 9.83 -7.41
C PHE A 76 4.91 8.84 -8.05
N ALA A 77 5.26 7.55 -8.11
CA ALA A 77 4.37 6.56 -8.69
C ALA A 77 3.06 6.35 -7.91
N ALA A 78 3.07 6.51 -6.58
CA ALA A 78 1.85 6.48 -5.79
C ALA A 78 1.01 7.73 -6.06
N VAL A 79 1.63 8.91 -6.06
CA VAL A 79 0.95 10.18 -6.34
C VAL A 79 0.32 10.18 -7.73
N ASP A 80 1.09 9.86 -8.78
CA ASP A 80 0.63 9.81 -10.16
C ASP A 80 -0.57 8.85 -10.34
N PHE A 81 -0.53 7.69 -9.66
CA PHE A 81 -1.62 6.72 -9.71
C PHE A 81 -2.93 7.29 -9.13
N PHE A 82 -2.86 7.96 -7.97
CA PHE A 82 -4.04 8.52 -7.30
C PHE A 82 -4.50 9.87 -7.91
N GLU A 83 -3.61 10.63 -8.58
CA GLU A 83 -3.98 11.86 -9.29
C GLU A 83 -4.66 11.58 -10.65
N ALA A 84 -4.30 10.49 -11.33
CA ALA A 84 -4.86 10.14 -12.62
C ALA A 84 -6.31 9.59 -12.57
N ARG A 85 -6.93 9.52 -11.38
CA ARG A 85 -8.21 8.83 -11.14
C ARG A 85 -9.34 9.78 -10.76
#